data_AF-A0A388NY34-F1
#
_entry.id   AF-A0A388NY34-F1
#
_cell.length_a   1.000
_cell.length_b   1.000
_cell.length_c   1.000
_cell.angle_alpha   90.00
_cell.angle_beta   90.00
_cell.angle_gamma   90.00
#
_symmetry.space_group_name_H-M   'P 1'
#
loop_
_entity.id
_entity.type
_entity.pdbx_description
1 polymer ?
#
loop_
_entity_poly.entity_id
_entity_poly.type
_entity_poly.pdbx_seq_one_letter_code
_entity_poly.pdbx_strand_id
1 'polypeptide(L)' 'MVRMKFSQDVVVVGGCGHVGLPLAIILASKSLKVVAFDTNVKVVAKVNSGECPLMSLVHQMC' A
#
# COMPACT_ATOMS: atom_id res chain seq x y z
N MET A 1 -2.53 32.04 6.95
CA MET A 1 -1.90 30.88 6.29
C MET A 1 -2.49 29.60 6.88
N VAL A 2 -3.56 29.06 6.28
CA VAL A 2 -4.17 27.80 6.77
C VAL A 2 -3.30 26.64 6.27
N ARG A 3 -2.58 25.97 7.17
CA ARG A 3 -1.85 24.73 6.86
C ARG A 3 -2.88 23.61 6.73
N MET A 4 -3.19 23.20 5.51
CA MET A 4 -3.91 21.96 5.25
C MET A 4 -3.08 20.79 5.78
N LYS A 5 -3.62 20.07 6.76
CA LYS A 5 -3.03 18.82 7.24
C LYS A 5 -3.48 17.69 6.31
N PHE A 6 -2.54 17.05 5.65
CA PHE A 6 -2.85 15.80 4.96
C PHE A 6 -3.16 14.72 6.00
N SER A 7 -4.19 13.92 5.74
CA SER A 7 -4.58 12.81 6.63
C SER A 7 -3.63 11.62 6.50
N GLN A 8 -2.85 11.55 5.42
CA GLN A 8 -1.90 10.50 5.07
C GLN A 8 -0.51 11.10 4.88
N ASP A 9 0.52 10.36 5.26
CA ASP A 9 1.90 10.77 5.07
C ASP A 9 2.38 10.42 3.65
N VAL A 10 1.92 9.29 3.10
CA VAL A 10 2.29 8.82 1.76
C VAL A 10 1.10 8.18 1.04
N VAL A 11 1.00 8.45 -0.27
CA VAL A 11 0.10 7.73 -1.19
C VAL A 11 0.92 7.12 -2.31
N VAL A 12 0.83 5.81 -2.49
CA VAL A 12 1.51 5.08 -3.57
C VAL A 12 0.50 4.81 -4.69
N VAL A 13 0.66 5.47 -5.83
CA VAL A 13 -0.21 5.30 -7.02
C VAL A 13 0.26 4.09 -7.84
N GLY A 14 -0.66 3.21 -8.23
CA GLY A 14 -0.32 1.86 -8.69
C GLY A 14 0.15 0.96 -7.54
N GLY A 15 -0.30 1.27 -6.32
CA GLY A 15 0.21 0.71 -5.06
C GLY A 15 -0.12 -0.75 -4.83
N CYS A 16 -0.95 -1.39 -5.66
CA CYS A 16 -1.25 -2.82 -5.53
C CYS A 16 -0.49 -3.69 -6.56
N GLY A 17 0.46 -3.11 -7.28
CA GLY A 17 1.33 -3.81 -8.23
C GLY A 17 2.57 -4.44 -7.59
N HIS A 18 3.41 -5.03 -8.45
CA HIS A 18 4.66 -5.74 -8.11
C HIS A 18 5.66 -4.91 -7.33
N VAL A 19 5.76 -3.62 -7.65
CA VAL A 19 6.69 -2.69 -6.98
C VAL A 19 5.94 -1.85 -5.93
N GLY A 20 4.71 -1.42 -6.26
CA GLY A 20 3.92 -0.52 -5.43
C GLY A 20 3.56 -1.13 -4.08
N LEU A 21 3.18 -2.42 -4.05
CA LEU A 21 2.70 -3.05 -2.82
C LEU A 21 3.83 -3.30 -1.81
N PRO A 22 4.99 -3.89 -2.18
CA PRO A 22 6.13 -4.01 -1.28
C PRO A 22 6.61 -2.65 -0.76
N LEU A 23 6.65 -1.63 -1.64
CA LEU A 23 7.04 -0.28 -1.24
C LEU A 23 6.07 0.30 -0.20
N ALA A 24 4.76 0.18 -0.43
CA ALA A 24 3.75 0.65 0.51
C ALA A 24 3.87 -0.05 1.88
N ILE A 25 4.12 -1.36 1.89
CA ILE A 25 4.32 -2.15 3.13
C ILE A 25 5.57 -1.70 3.87
N ILE A 26 6.71 -1.53 3.19
CA ILE A 26 7.95 -1.07 3.81
C ILE A 26 7.75 0.32 4.43
N LEU A 27 7.08 1.23 3.73
CA LEU A 27 6.79 2.56 4.26
C LEU A 27 5.85 2.51 5.46
N ALA A 28 4.82 1.66 5.42
CA ALA A 28 3.92 1.45 6.56
C ALA A 28 4.68 0.86 7.77
N SER A 29 5.66 -0.03 7.53
CA SER A 29 6.53 -0.58 8.60
C SER A 29 7.37 0.50 9.31
N LYS A 30 7.58 1.65 8.69
CA LYS A 30 8.28 2.82 9.27
C LYS A 30 7.34 3.75 10.05
N SER A 31 6.17 3.25 10.46
CA SER A 31 5.14 4.01 11.19
C SER A 31 4.56 5.20 10.42
N LEU A 32 4.68 5.19 9.09
CA LEU A 32 4.03 6.17 8.22
C LEU A 32 2.58 5.75 7.96
N LYS A 33 1.68 6.73 7.85
CA LYS A 33 0.31 6.49 7.41
C LYS A 33 0.28 6.45 5.88
N VAL A 34 0.28 5.24 5.34
CA VAL A 34 0.41 4.97 3.89
C VAL A 34 -0.90 4.48 3.30
N VAL A 35 -1.23 4.98 2.11
CA VAL A 35 -2.33 4.45 1.29
C VAL A 35 -1.77 3.92 -0.04
N ALA A 36 -2.04 2.66 -0.34
CA ALA A 36 -1.85 2.10 -1.67
C ALA A 36 -3.09 2.41 -2.51
N PHE A 37 -2.93 3.22 -3.55
CA PHE A 37 -3.99 3.57 -4.48
C PHE A 37 -3.80 2.82 -5.78
N ASP A 38 -4.80 2.07 -6.21
CA ASP A 38 -4.81 1.33 -7.47
C ASP A 38 -6.16 1.48 -8.16
N THR A 39 -6.17 1.51 -9.48
CA THR A 39 -7.42 1.62 -10.26
C THR A 39 -8.15 0.29 -10.34
N ASN A 40 -7.46 -0.83 -10.10
CA ASN A 40 -8.05 -2.16 -10.12
C ASN A 40 -8.70 -2.51 -8.79
N VAL A 41 -10.00 -2.22 -8.70
CA VAL A 41 -10.84 -2.48 -7.50
C VAL A 41 -10.77 -3.93 -7.00
N LYS A 42 -10.56 -4.91 -7.90
CA LYS A 42 -10.47 -6.32 -7.52
C LYS A 42 -9.17 -6.61 -6.76
N VAL A 43 -8.07 -5.99 -7.16
CA VAL A 43 -6.77 -6.16 -6.49
C VAL A 43 -6.79 -5.42 -5.15
N VAL A 44 -7.38 -4.22 -5.11
CA VAL A 44 -7.58 -3.47 -3.86
C VAL A 44 -8.39 -4.30 -2.84
N ALA A 45 -9.48 -4.93 -3.28
CA ALA A 45 -10.30 -5.78 -2.40
C ALA A 45 -9.52 -6.96 -1.83
N LYS A 46 -8.68 -7.63 -2.64
CA LYS A 46 -7.80 -8.72 -2.20
C LYS A 46 -6.77 -8.24 -1.18
N VAL A 47 -6.08 -7.13 -1.47
CA VAL A 47 -5.09 -6.56 -0.52
C VAL A 47 -5.77 -6.21 0.81
N ASN A 48 -6.99 -5.66 0.76
CA ASN A 48 -7.76 -5.33 1.97
C ASN A 48 -8.31 -6.56 2.70
N SER A 49 -8.49 -7.71 2.04
CA SER A 49 -8.84 -8.98 2.71
C SER A 49 -7.63 -9.68 3.34
N GLY A 50 -6.43 -9.07 3.27
CA GLY A 50 -5.18 -9.68 3.71
C GLY A 50 -4.57 -10.64 2.68
N GLU A 51 -5.19 -10.79 1.52
CA GLU A 51 -4.64 -11.56 0.42
C GLU A 51 -3.60 -10.71 -0.32
N CYS A 52 -2.32 -11.04 -0.12
CA CYS A 52 -1.25 -10.44 -0.92
C CYS A 52 -1.31 -10.99 -2.36
N PRO A 53 -1.57 -10.18 -3.39
CA PRO A 53 -1.72 -10.63 -4.77
C PRO A 53 -0.41 -11.13 -5.42
N LEU A 54 0.67 -11.34 -4.66
CA LEU A 54 2.01 -11.59 -5.20
C LEU A 54 2.79 -12.64 -4.43
N MET A 55 2.83 -13.84 -4.99
CA MET A 55 3.48 -15.04 -4.44
C MET A 55 5.01 -14.92 -4.28
N SER A 56 5.67 -14.00 -4.97
CA SER A 56 7.15 -13.95 -5.07
C SER A 56 7.87 -13.21 -3.93
N LEU A 57 7.16 -12.49 -3.04
CA LEU A 57 7.80 -11.69 -1.97
C LEU A 57 7.22 -11.93 -0.57
N VAL A 58 6.10 -12.65 -0.43
CA VAL A 58 5.45 -12.88 0.89
C VAL A 58 5.95 -14.13 1.63
N HIS A 59 6.79 -14.98 1.02
CA HIS A 59 7.32 -16.17 1.71
C HIS A 59 8.29 -15.84 2.88
N GLN A 60 8.54 -14.57 3.16
CA GLN A 60 9.38 -14.11 4.26
C GLN A 60 8.65 -13.16 5.24
N MET A 61 7.39 -12.79 5.01
CA MET A 61 6.73 -11.73 5.80
C MET A 61 5.25 -11.96 6.15
N CYS A 62 4.67 -13.14 5.83
CA CYS A 62 3.44 -13.61 6.48
C CYS A 62 3.79 -14.50 7.67
#